data_AF-A0A7Y7CT39-F1
#
_entry.id   AF-A0A7Y7CT39-F1
#
_cell.length_a   1.000
_cell.length_b   1.000
_cell.length_c   1.000
_cell.angle_alpha   90.00
_cell.angle_beta   90.00
_cell.angle_gamma   90.00
#
_symmetry.space_group_name_H-M   'P 1'
#
loop_
_entity.id
_entity.type
_entity.pdbx_description
1 polymer ?
#
loop_
_entity_poly.entity_id
_entity_poly.type
_entity_poly.pdbx_seq_one_letter_code
_entity_poly.pdbx_strand_id
1 'polypeptide(L)'
;LTPRQERYAALDVAHLVELYRRILPQLEANQRLDWVEEETRAMVDSVANADTDIDKYYLRFTQLWNLKPHRQTALRDVCTWREKIVREKDRTRNSLLSNHLLVEVFKRWPRSVKDLSEVKEMRGSVVGEYGPEIMRMIYDARTSHKVYPAELIPQPLDFKWHAAVKKLRKFGIELSDKLGIPQELLVRKRDIEMLIRSGEESGEFTLPEGLKGWREAVIGEPMLAELKRINETSE
;
A
#
# COMPACT_ATOMS: atom_id res chain seq x y z
N LEU A 1 25.82 -15.21 -18.21
CA LEU A 1 25.98 -15.14 -16.74
C LEU A 1 27.42 -15.47 -16.40
N THR A 2 27.95 -15.01 -15.27
CA THR A 2 29.26 -15.50 -14.79
C THR A 2 29.07 -16.85 -14.11
N PRO A 3 30.10 -17.71 -14.05
CA PRO A 3 30.02 -18.99 -13.32
C PRO A 3 29.60 -18.83 -11.86
N ARG A 4 29.96 -17.69 -11.24
CA ARG A 4 29.53 -17.34 -9.88
C ARG A 4 28.03 -17.08 -9.80
N GLN A 5 27.45 -16.40 -10.79
CA GLN A 5 26.00 -16.13 -10.85
C GLN A 5 25.22 -17.42 -11.12
N GLU A 6 25.73 -18.31 -11.97
CA GLU A 6 25.10 -19.60 -12.23
C GLU A 6 25.07 -20.47 -10.98
N ARG A 7 26.19 -20.55 -10.26
CA ARG A 7 26.25 -21.26 -8.98
C ARG A 7 25.31 -20.65 -7.93
N TYR A 8 25.25 -19.33 -7.85
CA TYR A 8 24.34 -18.63 -6.95
C TYR A 8 22.87 -18.98 -7.26
N ALA A 9 22.45 -18.85 -8.52
CA ALA A 9 21.09 -19.17 -8.94
C ALA A 9 20.72 -20.65 -8.71
N ALA A 10 21.66 -21.57 -8.91
CA ALA A 10 21.44 -22.99 -8.62
C ALA A 10 21.22 -23.25 -7.12
N LEU A 11 21.98 -22.59 -6.25
CA LEU A 11 21.87 -22.76 -4.80
C LEU A 11 20.57 -22.18 -4.23
N ASP A 12 20.00 -21.13 -4.85
CA ASP A 12 18.73 -20.54 -4.43
C ASP A 12 17.55 -21.53 -4.54
N VAL A 13 17.64 -22.53 -5.44
CA VAL A 13 16.58 -23.54 -5.63
C VAL A 13 16.94 -24.93 -5.11
N ALA A 14 18.23 -25.27 -5.05
CA ALA A 14 18.71 -26.61 -4.69
C ALA A 14 18.22 -27.09 -3.31
N HIS A 15 17.97 -26.16 -2.39
CA HIS A 15 17.60 -26.48 -1.00
C HIS A 15 16.10 -26.29 -0.69
N LEU A 16 15.30 -25.77 -1.61
CA LEU A 16 13.89 -25.44 -1.33
C LEU A 16 13.04 -26.69 -1.04
N VAL A 17 13.28 -27.80 -1.75
CA VAL A 17 12.55 -29.06 -1.54
C VAL A 17 12.82 -29.65 -0.15
N GLU A 18 14.08 -29.61 0.28
CA GLU A 18 14.47 -30.09 1.60
C GLU A 18 13.92 -29.18 2.72
N LEU A 19 13.93 -27.86 2.49
CA LEU A 19 13.32 -26.91 3.41
C LEU A 19 11.80 -27.15 3.54
N TYR A 20 11.10 -27.35 2.43
CA TYR A 20 9.68 -27.67 2.42
C TYR A 20 9.36 -28.94 3.22
N ARG A 21 10.12 -30.02 3.02
CA ARG A 21 9.95 -31.29 3.77
C ARG A 21 10.14 -31.13 5.27
N ARG A 22 10.92 -30.14 5.72
CA ARG A 22 11.12 -29.85 7.15
C ARG A 22 10.03 -28.95 7.72
N ILE A 23 9.53 -28.00 6.93
CA ILE A 23 8.52 -27.02 7.37
C ILE A 23 7.12 -27.63 7.36
N LEU A 24 6.77 -28.45 6.35
CA LEU A 24 5.41 -29.00 6.21
C LEU A 24 4.91 -29.74 7.46
N PRO A 25 5.66 -30.69 8.06
CA PRO A 25 5.19 -31.37 9.27
C PRO A 25 4.99 -30.42 10.46
N GLN A 26 5.76 -29.32 10.53
CA GLN A 26 5.59 -28.31 11.57
C GLN A 26 4.31 -27.49 11.34
N LEU A 27 3.98 -27.17 10.09
CA LEU A 27 2.74 -26.47 9.75
C LEU A 27 1.52 -27.35 10.05
N GLU A 28 1.56 -28.63 9.68
CA GLU A 28 0.50 -29.60 9.95
C GLU A 28 0.30 -29.80 11.45
N ALA A 29 1.38 -30.00 12.22
CA ALA A 29 1.32 -30.16 13.67
C ALA A 29 0.72 -28.93 14.38
N ASN A 30 0.94 -27.74 13.82
CA ASN A 30 0.38 -26.49 14.34
C ASN A 30 -0.99 -26.11 13.73
N GLN A 31 -1.54 -26.92 12.81
CA GLN A 31 -2.78 -26.64 12.07
C GLN A 31 -2.74 -25.29 11.32
N ARG A 32 -1.58 -24.97 10.72
CA ARG A 32 -1.32 -23.70 10.00
C ARG A 32 -1.07 -23.89 8.51
N LEU A 33 -1.22 -25.11 7.98
CA LEU A 33 -1.01 -25.37 6.56
C LEU A 33 -1.97 -24.53 5.70
N ASP A 34 -3.26 -24.57 6.01
CA ASP A 34 -4.29 -23.81 5.30
C ASP A 34 -4.03 -22.29 5.35
N TRP A 35 -3.47 -21.78 6.45
CA TRP A 35 -3.11 -20.36 6.58
C TRP A 35 -2.04 -19.97 5.57
N VAL A 36 -1.01 -20.82 5.42
CA VAL A 36 0.08 -20.60 4.47
C VAL A 36 -0.42 -20.71 3.03
N GLU A 37 -1.29 -21.68 2.73
CA GLU A 37 -1.91 -21.81 1.41
C GLU A 37 -2.74 -20.57 1.05
N GLU A 38 -3.50 -20.04 1.99
CA GLU A 38 -4.29 -18.82 1.80
C GLU A 38 -3.37 -17.60 1.58
N GLU A 39 -2.33 -17.40 2.41
CA GLU A 39 -1.35 -16.33 2.21
C GLU A 39 -0.67 -16.41 0.84
N THR A 40 -0.27 -17.61 0.44
CA THR A 40 0.43 -17.84 -0.82
C THR A 40 -0.49 -17.54 -2.00
N ARG A 41 -1.75 -17.96 -1.92
CA ARG A 41 -2.76 -17.66 -2.94
C ARG A 41 -3.00 -16.16 -3.06
N ALA A 42 -3.20 -15.46 -1.94
CA ALA A 42 -3.36 -14.01 -1.93
C ALA A 42 -2.14 -13.28 -2.52
N MET A 43 -0.93 -13.77 -2.25
CA MET A 43 0.29 -13.24 -2.85
C MET A 43 0.34 -13.44 -4.36
N VAL A 44 0.02 -14.64 -4.86
CA VAL A 44 -0.04 -14.94 -6.29
C VAL A 44 -1.08 -14.08 -7.00
N ASP A 45 -2.28 -13.98 -6.44
CA ASP A 45 -3.38 -13.17 -6.98
C ASP A 45 -3.00 -11.69 -7.04
N SER A 46 -2.29 -11.17 -6.02
CA SER A 46 -1.83 -9.78 -6.02
C SER A 46 -0.84 -9.47 -7.14
N VAL A 47 0.00 -10.44 -7.52
CA VAL A 47 0.98 -10.28 -8.61
C VAL A 47 0.29 -10.41 -9.97
N ALA A 48 -0.61 -11.39 -10.12
CA ALA A 48 -1.39 -11.59 -11.35
C ALA A 48 -2.24 -10.34 -11.70
N ASN A 49 -2.75 -9.64 -10.69
CA ASN A 49 -3.58 -8.45 -10.85
C ASN A 49 -2.80 -7.13 -10.78
N ALA A 50 -1.46 -7.15 -10.78
CA ALA A 50 -0.63 -5.94 -10.65
C ALA A 50 -0.89 -4.89 -11.76
N ASP A 51 -1.41 -5.33 -12.91
CA ASP A 51 -1.76 -4.46 -14.03
C ASP A 51 -3.13 -3.78 -13.89
N THR A 52 -4.01 -4.33 -13.07
CA THR A 52 -5.39 -3.83 -12.87
C THR A 52 -5.41 -2.56 -12.00
N ASP A 53 -4.35 -2.30 -11.24
CA ASP A 53 -4.29 -1.21 -10.24
C ASP A 53 -3.31 -0.08 -10.62
N ILE A 54 -2.92 0.03 -11.90
CA ILE A 54 -2.01 1.09 -12.36
C ILE A 54 -2.55 2.48 -12.00
N ASP A 55 -3.86 2.67 -12.17
CA ASP A 55 -4.54 3.92 -11.85
C ASP A 55 -4.78 4.10 -10.35
N LYS A 56 -4.52 3.10 -9.49
CA LYS A 56 -4.62 3.23 -8.02
C LYS A 56 -3.28 3.46 -7.33
N TYR A 57 -2.16 3.37 -8.04
CA TYR A 57 -0.83 3.53 -7.45
C TYR A 57 -0.70 4.84 -6.64
N TYR A 58 -1.38 5.90 -7.07
CA TYR A 58 -1.34 7.20 -6.41
C TYR A 58 -1.88 7.20 -4.97
N LEU A 59 -2.75 6.25 -4.60
CA LEU A 59 -3.30 6.13 -3.25
C LEU A 59 -2.21 5.86 -2.19
N ARG A 60 -1.05 5.37 -2.62
CA ARG A 60 0.12 5.15 -1.75
C ARG A 60 0.79 6.44 -1.28
N PHE A 61 0.52 7.58 -1.93
CA PHE A 61 1.07 8.88 -1.53
C PHE A 61 0.23 9.51 -0.41
N THR A 62 0.15 8.83 0.74
CA THR A 62 -0.66 9.25 1.90
C THR A 62 -0.31 10.63 2.42
N GLN A 63 0.91 11.13 2.20
CA GLN A 63 1.31 12.50 2.54
C GLN A 63 0.65 13.60 1.69
N LEU A 64 -0.05 13.22 0.61
CA LEU A 64 -0.77 14.13 -0.30
C LEU A 64 -2.29 14.11 -0.09
N TRP A 65 -2.77 13.52 1.01
CA TRP A 65 -4.20 13.41 1.34
C TRP A 65 -4.93 14.76 1.37
N ASN A 66 -4.24 15.84 1.77
CA ASN A 66 -4.80 17.18 1.92
C ASN A 66 -4.89 17.96 0.60
N LEU A 67 -4.44 17.37 -0.51
CA LEU A 67 -4.61 17.97 -1.83
C LEU A 67 -6.09 18.07 -2.18
N LYS A 68 -6.48 19.16 -2.85
CA LYS A 68 -7.83 19.30 -3.41
C LYS A 68 -8.14 18.12 -4.35
N PRO A 69 -9.41 17.66 -4.45
CA PRO A 69 -9.77 16.46 -5.25
C PRO A 69 -9.23 16.46 -6.69
N HIS A 70 -9.32 17.58 -7.40
CA HIS A 70 -8.77 17.70 -8.76
C HIS A 70 -7.24 17.55 -8.82
N ARG A 71 -6.53 17.93 -7.76
CA ARG A 71 -5.07 17.74 -7.68
C ARG A 71 -4.70 16.29 -7.44
N GLN A 72 -5.49 15.55 -6.66
CA GLN A 72 -5.34 14.11 -6.52
C GLN A 72 -5.65 13.38 -7.84
N THR A 73 -6.61 13.91 -8.62
CA THR A 73 -6.86 13.44 -9.99
C THR A 73 -5.65 13.65 -10.89
N ALA A 74 -5.03 14.83 -10.88
CA ALA A 74 -3.77 15.02 -11.61
C ALA A 74 -2.64 14.09 -11.13
N LEU A 75 -2.58 13.77 -9.82
CA LEU A 75 -1.61 12.82 -9.29
C LEU A 75 -1.84 11.41 -9.85
N ARG A 76 -3.08 10.96 -9.90
CA ARG A 76 -3.48 9.71 -10.57
C ARG A 76 -3.02 9.73 -12.02
N ASP A 77 -3.31 10.79 -12.75
CA ASP A 77 -3.01 10.89 -14.19
C ASP A 77 -1.50 10.84 -14.43
N VAL A 78 -0.71 11.59 -13.66
CA VAL A 78 0.76 11.56 -13.75
C VAL A 78 1.32 10.20 -13.34
N CYS A 79 0.79 9.55 -12.30
CA CYS A 79 1.24 8.21 -11.90
C CYS A 79 0.96 7.16 -12.97
N THR A 80 -0.23 7.21 -13.56
CA THR A 80 -0.70 6.32 -14.63
C THR A 80 0.15 6.52 -15.89
N TRP A 81 0.40 7.77 -16.28
CA TRP A 81 1.29 8.10 -17.38
C TRP A 81 2.72 7.61 -17.13
N ARG A 82 3.27 7.88 -15.94
CA ARG A 82 4.61 7.45 -15.56
C ARG A 82 4.75 5.93 -15.70
N GLU A 83 3.75 5.17 -15.26
CA GLU A 83 3.74 3.71 -15.39
C GLU A 83 3.81 3.26 -16.86
N LYS A 84 3.02 3.88 -17.73
CA LYS A 84 3.01 3.57 -19.17
C LYS A 84 4.39 3.81 -19.78
N ILE A 85 4.99 4.98 -19.54
CA ILE A 85 6.30 5.34 -20.10
C ILE A 85 7.41 4.41 -19.61
N VAL A 86 7.44 4.06 -18.32
CA VAL A 86 8.53 3.22 -17.80
C VAL A 86 8.42 1.78 -18.28
N ARG A 87 7.20 1.27 -18.53
CA ARG A 87 6.99 -0.03 -19.17
C ARG A 87 7.41 0.00 -20.64
N GLU A 88 6.97 1.01 -21.38
CA GLU A 88 7.30 1.18 -22.80
C GLU A 88 8.82 1.29 -23.01
N LYS A 89 9.52 1.99 -22.12
CA LYS A 89 10.96 2.24 -22.23
C LYS A 89 11.84 1.22 -21.49
N ASP A 90 11.25 0.19 -20.89
CA ASP A 90 11.93 -0.79 -20.02
C ASP A 90 12.83 -0.13 -18.96
N ARG A 91 12.22 0.78 -18.19
CA ARG A 91 12.88 1.60 -17.17
C ARG A 91 12.21 1.43 -15.82
N THR A 92 12.89 1.85 -14.77
CA THR A 92 12.28 1.89 -13.43
C THR A 92 11.54 3.22 -13.22
N ARG A 93 10.46 3.20 -12.43
CA ARG A 93 9.73 4.42 -11.98
C ARG A 93 10.67 5.50 -11.45
N ASN A 94 11.65 5.10 -10.63
CA ASN A 94 12.61 6.01 -10.01
C ASN A 94 13.59 6.63 -11.01
N SER A 95 13.87 5.98 -12.14
CA SER A 95 14.73 6.55 -13.18
C SER A 95 14.07 7.69 -13.94
N LEU A 96 12.73 7.66 -14.08
CA LEU A 96 11.94 8.68 -14.76
C LEU A 96 11.53 9.81 -13.80
N LEU A 97 10.74 9.50 -12.78
CA LEU A 97 10.25 10.46 -11.79
C LEU A 97 10.05 9.73 -10.47
N SER A 98 10.96 9.94 -9.51
CA SER A 98 10.93 9.23 -8.23
C SER A 98 9.67 9.55 -7.42
N ASN A 99 9.31 8.65 -6.50
CA ASN A 99 8.18 8.90 -5.60
C ASN A 99 8.37 10.18 -4.77
N HIS A 100 9.61 10.49 -4.35
CA HIS A 100 9.94 11.74 -3.67
C HIS A 100 9.66 12.96 -4.56
N LEU A 101 10.11 12.94 -5.82
CA LEU A 101 9.89 14.05 -6.75
C LEU A 101 8.41 14.25 -7.06
N LEU A 102 7.61 13.18 -7.18
CA LEU A 102 6.16 13.31 -7.32
C LEU A 102 5.56 14.09 -6.14
N VAL A 103 5.94 13.74 -4.91
CA VAL A 103 5.45 14.43 -3.72
C VAL A 103 5.81 15.92 -3.76
N GLU A 104 7.05 16.25 -4.10
CA GLU A 104 7.51 17.64 -4.17
C GLU A 104 6.81 18.44 -5.29
N VAL A 105 6.63 17.83 -6.47
CA VAL A 105 5.86 18.44 -7.58
C VAL A 105 4.44 18.76 -7.13
N PHE A 106 3.75 17.83 -6.49
CA PHE A 106 2.35 18.01 -6.12
C PHE A 106 2.14 18.91 -4.90
N LYS A 107 3.13 18.98 -3.99
CA LYS A 107 3.16 20.00 -2.92
C LYS A 107 3.39 21.40 -3.47
N ARG A 108 4.34 21.57 -4.39
CA ARG A 108 4.66 22.88 -4.99
C ARG A 108 3.59 23.34 -5.99
N TRP A 109 2.97 22.41 -6.70
CA TRP A 109 1.97 22.64 -7.73
C TRP A 109 2.46 23.63 -8.81
N PRO A 110 3.47 23.23 -9.63
CA PRO A 110 4.07 24.12 -10.63
C PRO A 110 3.03 24.60 -11.65
N ARG A 111 3.26 25.79 -12.22
CA ARG A 111 2.38 26.40 -13.25
C ARG A 111 3.05 26.52 -14.61
N SER A 112 4.33 26.19 -14.71
CA SER A 112 5.09 26.20 -15.94
C SER A 112 6.18 25.11 -15.94
N VAL A 113 6.72 24.79 -17.12
CA VAL A 113 7.88 23.88 -17.25
C VAL A 113 9.11 24.46 -16.52
N LYS A 114 9.24 25.78 -16.47
CA LYS A 114 10.28 26.45 -15.68
C LYS A 114 10.10 26.17 -14.20
N ASP A 115 8.89 26.34 -13.67
CA ASP A 115 8.59 26.05 -12.26
C ASP A 115 8.85 24.58 -11.91
N LEU A 116 8.55 23.67 -12.85
CA LEU A 116 8.83 22.25 -12.72
C LEU A 116 10.34 21.98 -12.64
N SER A 117 11.15 22.70 -13.43
CA SER A 117 12.61 22.59 -13.41
C SER A 117 13.26 23.06 -12.09
N GLU A 118 12.57 23.94 -11.36
CA GLU A 118 13.02 24.46 -10.07
C GLU A 118 12.68 23.53 -8.89
N VAL A 119 11.99 22.41 -9.12
CA VAL A 119 11.81 21.38 -8.09
C VAL A 119 13.17 20.76 -7.75
N LYS A 120 13.52 20.74 -6.47
CA LYS A 120 14.81 20.22 -6.00
C LYS A 120 15.01 18.79 -6.50
N GLU A 121 16.22 18.48 -6.99
CA GLU A 121 16.60 17.17 -7.55
C GLU A 121 15.91 16.79 -8.88
N MET A 122 15.12 17.70 -9.47
CA MET A 122 14.56 17.50 -10.81
C MET A 122 15.69 17.46 -11.85
N ARG A 123 15.68 16.43 -12.69
CA ARG A 123 16.68 16.26 -13.74
C ARG A 123 16.29 17.05 -14.98
N GLY A 124 17.22 17.82 -15.53
CA GLY A 124 16.98 18.60 -16.76
C GLY A 124 16.55 17.75 -17.95
N SER A 125 17.03 16.49 -18.05
CA SER A 125 16.59 15.54 -19.08
C SER A 125 15.10 15.20 -18.97
N VAL A 126 14.58 15.04 -17.75
CA VAL A 126 13.16 14.76 -17.52
C VAL A 126 12.30 15.98 -17.85
N VAL A 127 12.77 17.18 -17.48
CA VAL A 127 12.09 18.45 -17.80
C VAL A 127 12.03 18.67 -19.32
N GLY A 128 13.14 18.44 -20.02
CA GLY A 128 13.22 18.63 -21.46
C GLY A 128 12.36 17.64 -22.24
N GLU A 129 12.40 16.35 -21.85
CA GLU A 129 11.70 15.29 -22.57
C GLU A 129 10.21 15.19 -22.20
N TYR A 130 9.87 15.33 -20.92
CA TYR A 130 8.51 15.03 -20.40
C TYR A 130 7.84 16.20 -19.68
N GLY A 131 8.55 17.31 -19.46
CA GLY A 131 8.00 18.49 -18.76
C GLY A 131 6.68 19.01 -19.37
N PRO A 132 6.56 19.16 -20.70
CA PRO A 132 5.31 19.60 -21.32
C PRO A 132 4.14 18.65 -21.02
N GLU A 133 4.36 17.34 -21.04
CA GLU A 133 3.31 16.35 -20.81
C GLU A 133 2.88 16.30 -19.34
N ILE A 134 3.83 16.36 -18.40
CA ILE A 134 3.55 16.48 -16.96
C ILE A 134 2.73 17.74 -16.68
N MET A 135 3.14 18.87 -17.25
CA MET A 135 2.45 20.15 -17.05
C MET A 135 1.05 20.16 -17.66
N ARG A 136 0.85 19.49 -18.81
CA ARG A 136 -0.48 19.32 -19.41
C ARG A 136 -1.43 18.60 -18.46
N MET A 137 -1.03 17.48 -17.86
CA MET A 137 -1.86 16.75 -16.89
C MET A 137 -2.18 17.58 -15.63
N ILE A 138 -1.21 18.36 -15.14
CA ILE A 138 -1.42 19.28 -14.00
C ILE A 138 -2.39 20.41 -14.37
N TYR A 139 -2.29 20.96 -15.58
CA TYR A 139 -3.18 22.00 -16.08
C TYR A 139 -4.62 21.49 -16.29
N ASP A 140 -4.75 20.30 -16.89
CA ASP A 140 -6.04 19.67 -17.21
C ASP A 140 -6.73 19.05 -16.00
N ALA A 141 -6.11 19.10 -14.81
CA ALA A 141 -6.56 18.49 -13.56
C ALA A 141 -8.07 18.65 -13.28
N ARG A 142 -8.61 19.86 -13.48
CA ARG A 142 -10.03 20.14 -13.24
C ARG A 142 -10.94 19.51 -14.29
N THR A 143 -10.51 19.51 -15.54
CA THR A 143 -11.26 18.90 -16.65
C THR A 143 -11.25 17.37 -16.49
N SER A 144 -10.08 16.79 -16.23
CA SER A 144 -9.93 15.37 -15.94
C SER A 144 -10.81 14.94 -14.76
N HIS A 145 -10.79 15.71 -13.66
CA HIS A 145 -11.59 15.40 -12.48
C HIS A 145 -13.11 15.42 -12.74
N LYS A 146 -13.60 16.27 -13.64
CA LYS A 146 -15.02 16.30 -14.02
C LYS A 146 -15.44 15.07 -14.82
N VAL A 147 -14.54 14.55 -15.66
CA VAL A 147 -14.82 13.41 -16.55
C VAL A 147 -14.61 12.08 -15.83
N TYR A 148 -13.49 11.95 -15.13
CA TYR A 148 -13.11 10.76 -14.39
C TYR A 148 -12.48 11.21 -13.06
N PRO A 149 -13.27 11.41 -11.99
CA PRO A 149 -12.73 11.79 -10.69
C PRO A 149 -11.91 10.64 -10.09
N ALA A 150 -10.77 10.97 -9.48
CA ALA A 150 -9.99 10.00 -8.74
C ALA A 150 -10.63 9.69 -7.38
N GLU A 151 -10.48 8.45 -6.90
CA GLU A 151 -10.70 8.10 -5.49
C GLU A 151 -9.82 8.99 -4.61
N LEU A 152 -10.34 9.41 -3.46
CA LEU A 152 -9.57 10.26 -2.55
C LEU A 152 -8.57 9.43 -1.75
N ILE A 153 -7.34 9.92 -1.68
CA ILE A 153 -6.32 9.40 -0.77
C ILE A 153 -6.89 9.49 0.66
N PRO A 154 -6.95 8.37 1.40
CA PRO A 154 -7.50 8.37 2.75
C PRO A 154 -6.79 9.38 3.64
N GLN A 155 -7.57 10.26 4.28
CA GLN A 155 -7.06 11.17 5.31
C GLN A 155 -6.53 10.38 6.50
N PRO A 156 -5.50 10.83 7.24
CA PRO A 156 -5.10 10.20 8.51
C PRO A 156 -6.30 10.03 9.45
N LEU A 157 -6.26 9.00 10.30
CA LEU A 157 -7.27 8.86 11.34
C LEU A 157 -7.30 10.11 12.23
N ASP A 158 -8.49 10.47 12.69
CA ASP A 158 -8.66 11.55 13.66
C ASP A 158 -7.90 11.26 14.96
N PHE A 159 -7.38 12.31 15.60
CA PHE A 159 -6.64 12.22 16.85
C PHE A 159 -7.41 11.49 17.96
N LYS A 160 -8.75 11.57 17.98
CA LYS A 160 -9.61 10.86 18.93
C LYS A 160 -9.36 9.34 18.93
N TRP A 161 -8.98 8.78 17.78
CA TRP A 161 -8.72 7.34 17.63
C TRP A 161 -7.31 6.93 18.04
N HIS A 162 -6.37 7.85 18.30
CA HIS A 162 -4.99 7.50 18.64
C HIS A 162 -4.88 6.60 19.89
N ALA A 163 -5.72 6.85 20.89
CA ALA A 163 -5.78 6.02 22.09
C ALA A 163 -6.27 4.60 21.78
N ALA A 164 -7.32 4.48 20.95
CA ALA A 164 -7.85 3.19 20.51
C ALA A 164 -6.82 2.41 19.69
N VAL A 165 -6.14 3.06 18.73
CA VAL A 165 -5.06 2.45 17.93
C VAL A 165 -3.96 1.89 18.84
N LYS A 166 -3.55 2.64 19.88
CA LYS A 166 -2.52 2.19 20.83
C LYS A 166 -2.98 0.96 21.62
N LYS A 167 -4.23 0.96 22.09
CA LYS A 167 -4.82 -0.18 22.81
C LYS A 167 -4.95 -1.43 21.92
N LEU A 168 -5.49 -1.27 20.71
CA LEU A 168 -5.63 -2.35 19.73
C LEU A 168 -4.29 -2.95 19.31
N ARG A 169 -3.27 -2.10 19.09
CA ARG A 169 -1.91 -2.58 18.81
C ARG A 169 -1.36 -3.39 19.98
N LYS A 170 -1.51 -2.90 21.21
CA LYS A 170 -1.06 -3.63 22.40
C LYS A 170 -1.76 -4.99 22.51
N PHE A 171 -3.09 -5.01 22.35
CA PHE A 171 -3.88 -6.23 22.33
C PHE A 171 -3.41 -7.23 21.25
N GLY A 172 -3.19 -6.75 20.02
CA GLY A 172 -2.71 -7.57 18.93
C GLY A 172 -1.32 -8.16 19.19
N ILE A 173 -0.41 -7.40 19.81
CA ILE A 173 0.94 -7.89 20.18
C ILE A 173 0.83 -9.00 21.23
N GLU A 174 0.03 -8.81 22.28
CA GLU A 174 -0.21 -9.84 23.30
C GLU A 174 -0.81 -11.11 22.70
N LEU A 175 -1.68 -10.99 21.70
CA LEU A 175 -2.23 -12.14 20.99
C LEU A 175 -1.18 -12.82 20.09
N SER A 176 -0.34 -12.03 19.44
CA SER A 176 0.79 -12.51 18.63
C SER A 176 1.74 -13.37 19.46
N ASP A 177 2.11 -12.90 20.65
CA ASP A 177 3.00 -13.61 21.58
C ASP A 177 2.38 -14.93 22.05
N LYS A 178 1.09 -14.93 22.41
CA LYS A 178 0.36 -16.14 22.82
C LYS A 178 0.31 -17.19 21.72
N LEU A 179 0.16 -16.75 20.47
CA LEU A 179 0.05 -17.64 19.32
C LEU A 179 1.42 -18.01 18.73
N GLY A 180 2.52 -17.40 19.17
CA GLY A 180 3.83 -17.61 18.55
C GLY A 180 3.83 -17.25 17.07
N ILE A 181 3.16 -16.15 16.71
CA ILE A 181 3.11 -15.59 15.35
C ILE A 181 3.88 -14.25 15.38
N PRO A 182 4.67 -13.90 14.35
CA PRO A 182 5.29 -12.59 14.29
C PRO A 182 4.26 -11.45 14.25
N GLN A 183 4.45 -10.42 15.07
CA GLN A 183 3.54 -9.26 15.16
C GLN A 183 3.43 -8.52 13.81
N GLU A 184 4.45 -8.58 12.96
CA GLU A 184 4.47 -7.97 11.64
C GLU A 184 3.46 -8.64 10.68
N LEU A 185 3.12 -9.91 10.94
CA LEU A 185 2.10 -10.64 10.20
C LEU A 185 0.69 -10.35 10.71
N LEU A 186 0.53 -10.23 12.04
CA LEU A 186 -0.77 -10.18 12.71
C LEU A 186 -1.28 -8.74 12.98
N VAL A 187 -0.37 -7.81 13.29
CA VAL A 187 -0.69 -6.46 13.81
C VAL A 187 -0.34 -5.37 12.80
N ARG A 188 -0.92 -5.50 11.59
CA ARG A 188 -0.68 -4.55 10.50
C ARG A 188 -1.40 -3.23 10.78
N LYS A 189 -0.65 -2.13 10.72
CA LYS A 189 -1.19 -0.77 10.93
C LYS A 189 -2.40 -0.48 10.04
N ARG A 190 -2.30 -0.84 8.75
CA ARG A 190 -3.38 -0.64 7.77
C ARG A 190 -4.69 -1.30 8.21
N ASP A 191 -4.61 -2.51 8.73
CA ASP A 191 -5.81 -3.30 9.04
C ASP A 191 -6.51 -2.75 10.30
N ILE A 192 -5.75 -2.27 11.30
CA ILE A 192 -6.28 -1.51 12.45
C ILE A 192 -6.97 -0.23 11.98
N GLU A 193 -6.35 0.53 11.08
CA GLU A 193 -6.93 1.76 10.57
C GLU A 193 -8.22 1.50 9.77
N MET A 194 -8.23 0.46 8.93
CA MET A 194 -9.43 0.06 8.18
C MET A 194 -10.56 -0.41 9.09
N LEU A 195 -10.24 -1.16 10.15
CA LEU A 195 -11.21 -1.58 11.16
C LEU A 195 -11.88 -0.37 11.84
N ILE A 196 -11.11 0.64 12.23
CA ILE A 196 -11.65 1.87 12.84
C ILE A 196 -12.49 2.66 11.83
N ARG A 197 -12.00 2.84 10.60
CA ARG A 197 -12.72 3.57 9.55
C ARG A 197 -14.07 2.96 9.21
N SER A 198 -14.18 1.63 9.28
CA SER A 198 -15.42 0.92 8.93
C SER A 198 -16.65 1.39 9.71
N GLY A 199 -16.45 1.87 10.95
CA GLY A 199 -17.52 2.36 11.82
C GLY A 199 -17.41 3.85 12.16
N GLU A 200 -16.50 4.61 11.54
CA GLU A 200 -16.29 6.02 11.90
C GLU A 200 -17.50 6.91 11.57
N GLU A 201 -18.21 6.60 10.48
CA GLU A 201 -19.41 7.34 10.06
C GLU A 201 -20.71 6.71 10.58
N SER A 202 -20.79 5.38 10.61
CA SER A 202 -22.00 4.63 10.96
C SER A 202 -22.12 4.29 12.45
N GLY A 203 -21.01 4.29 13.19
CA GLY A 203 -20.91 3.71 14.54
C GLY A 203 -20.85 2.17 14.55
N GLU A 204 -21.05 1.52 13.41
CA GLU A 204 -21.02 0.06 13.29
C GLU A 204 -19.69 -0.40 12.67
N PHE A 205 -18.80 -0.92 13.52
CA PHE A 205 -17.51 -1.47 13.07
C PHE A 205 -17.69 -2.84 12.41
N THR A 206 -17.04 -3.02 11.26
CA THR A 206 -17.06 -4.24 10.46
C THR A 206 -15.64 -4.69 10.11
N LEU A 207 -15.51 -5.98 9.80
CA LEU A 207 -14.22 -6.59 9.53
C LEU A 207 -13.74 -6.25 8.11
N PRO A 208 -12.56 -5.61 7.93
CA PRO A 208 -12.01 -5.32 6.61
C PRO A 208 -11.49 -6.60 5.93
N GLU A 209 -11.46 -6.60 4.60
CA GLU A 209 -10.99 -7.75 3.78
C GLU A 209 -9.63 -8.30 4.23
N GLY A 210 -8.69 -7.44 4.65
CA GLY A 210 -7.37 -7.86 5.11
C GLY A 210 -7.35 -8.67 6.41
N LEU A 211 -8.44 -8.70 7.16
CA LEU A 211 -8.62 -9.48 8.38
C LEU A 211 -9.58 -10.66 8.21
N LYS A 212 -10.05 -10.94 6.99
CA LYS A 212 -10.89 -12.12 6.68
C LYS A 212 -10.04 -13.38 6.50
N GLY A 213 -10.73 -14.50 6.25
CA GLY A 213 -10.13 -15.80 6.00
C GLY A 213 -9.53 -16.36 7.28
N TRP A 214 -8.34 -16.96 7.22
CA TRP A 214 -7.72 -17.52 8.44
C TRP A 214 -7.53 -16.49 9.56
N ARG A 215 -7.34 -15.20 9.21
CA ARG A 215 -7.15 -14.12 10.19
C ARG A 215 -8.42 -13.78 10.95
N GLU A 216 -9.59 -14.12 10.42
CA GLU A 216 -10.88 -13.69 10.96
C GLU A 216 -11.05 -14.17 12.40
N ALA A 217 -11.02 -15.48 12.62
CA ALA A 217 -11.13 -16.05 13.96
C ALA A 217 -9.88 -15.76 14.83
N VAL A 218 -8.71 -15.59 14.21
CA VAL A 218 -7.43 -15.49 14.93
C VAL A 218 -7.18 -14.11 15.50
N ILE A 219 -7.39 -13.06 14.73
CA ILE A 219 -7.13 -11.66 15.11
C ILE A 219 -8.28 -10.72 14.74
N GLY A 220 -9.02 -11.02 13.68
CA GLY A 220 -10.10 -10.18 13.16
C GLY A 220 -11.24 -9.96 14.16
N GLU A 221 -11.96 -11.01 14.51
CA GLU A 221 -13.05 -10.96 15.50
C GLU A 221 -12.55 -10.51 16.89
N PRO A 222 -11.40 -11.01 17.41
CA PRO A 222 -10.83 -10.50 18.66
C PRO A 222 -10.56 -8.98 18.63
N MET A 223 -9.99 -8.44 17.56
CA MET A 223 -9.75 -7.00 17.41
C MET A 223 -11.05 -6.21 17.28
N LEU A 224 -12.03 -6.72 16.54
CA LEU A 224 -13.32 -6.08 16.40
C LEU A 224 -14.05 -5.98 17.74
N ALA A 225 -14.03 -7.05 18.54
CA ALA A 225 -14.60 -7.07 19.89
C ALA A 225 -13.85 -6.12 20.85
N GLU A 226 -12.53 -6.05 20.77
CA GLU A 226 -11.74 -5.08 21.54
C GLU A 226 -12.06 -3.64 21.15
N LEU A 227 -12.20 -3.35 19.84
CA LEU A 227 -12.57 -2.01 19.37
C LEU A 227 -13.94 -1.58 19.89
N LYS A 228 -14.95 -2.47 19.83
CA LYS A 228 -16.30 -2.20 20.36
C LYS A 228 -16.25 -1.87 21.86
N ARG A 229 -15.54 -2.67 22.66
CA ARG A 229 -15.35 -2.40 24.10
C ARG A 229 -14.65 -1.07 24.37
N ILE A 230 -13.62 -0.72 23.58
CA ILE A 230 -12.93 0.57 23.71
C ILE A 230 -13.90 1.73 23.43
N ASN A 231 -14.74 1.60 22.41
CA ASN A 231 -15.71 2.63 22.04
C ASN A 231 -16.78 2.81 23.13
N GLU A 232 -17.36 1.72 23.64
CA GLU A 232 -18.35 1.74 24.73
C GLU A 232 -17.82 2.36 26.03
N THR A 233 -16.52 2.22 26.31
CA THR A 233 -15.90 2.78 27.54
C THR A 233 -15.51 4.26 27.37
N SER A 234 -15.54 4.78 26.14
CA SER A 234 -15.11 6.15 25.82
C SER A 234 -16.29 7.13 25.68
N GLU A 235 -17.53 6.61 25.60
CA GLU A 235 -18.80 7.35 25.72
C GLU A 235 -19.21 7.53 27.19
#